data_AF-G0U1P3-F1
#
_entry.id   AF-G0U1P3-F1
#
_cell.length_a   1.000
_cell.length_b   1.000
_cell.length_c   1.000
_cell.angle_alpha   90.00
_cell.angle_beta   90.00
_cell.angle_gamma   90.00
#
_symmetry.space_group_name_H-M   'P 1'
#
loop_
_entity.id
_entity.type
_entity.pdbx_description
1 polymer ?
#
loop_
_entity_poly.entity_id
_entity_poly.type
_entity_poly.pdbx_seq_one_letter_code
_entity_poly.pdbx_strand_id
1 'polypeptide(L)'
;IDGAVIDAAYIVSRLHVAVALHGGSGTPLTLEAGEGTGSSSEVGAAKRKQTPSARDVFAALSHTRNLDRVLERLACSKTTTSVVIVLYSQQHAATVVGFVHGEPHALTDLRKYCNEGMAREFYSVGDSESDLEAAVIGRLAISDA
;
A
#
# COMPACT_ATOMS: atom_id res chain seq x y z
N ILE A 1 13.25 11.83 -4.81
CA ILE A 1 11.84 11.63 -4.41
C ILE A 1 11.71 10.16 -4.14
N ASP A 2 11.50 9.79 -2.88
CA ASP A 2 11.41 8.39 -2.51
C ASP A 2 9.93 8.03 -2.38
N GLY A 3 9.50 7.06 -3.17
CA GLY A 3 8.13 6.59 -3.24
C GLY A 3 8.09 5.14 -3.71
N ALA A 4 7.10 4.40 -3.25
CA ALA A 4 6.85 3.05 -3.73
C ALA A 4 5.86 3.12 -4.90
N VAL A 5 6.23 2.54 -6.04
CA VAL A 5 5.35 2.39 -7.21
C VAL A 5 4.92 0.94 -7.27
N ILE A 6 3.64 0.70 -7.05
CA ILE A 6 3.05 -0.62 -6.88
C ILE A 6 2.10 -0.88 -8.03
N ASP A 7 2.09 -2.09 -8.56
CA ASP A 7 1.10 -2.51 -9.55
C ASP A 7 -0.30 -2.52 -8.92
N ALA A 8 -1.22 -1.74 -9.49
CA ALA A 8 -2.59 -1.60 -8.97
C ALA A 8 -3.38 -2.92 -9.03
N ALA A 9 -2.95 -3.89 -9.84
CA ALA A 9 -3.58 -5.21 -9.94
C ALA A 9 -3.64 -5.95 -8.59
N TYR A 10 -2.73 -5.66 -7.66
CA TYR A 10 -2.67 -6.30 -6.33
C TYR A 10 -3.28 -5.45 -5.21
N ILE A 11 -3.77 -4.25 -5.51
CA ILE A 11 -4.31 -3.33 -4.51
C ILE A 11 -5.84 -3.37 -4.55
N VAL A 12 -6.41 -4.08 -3.57
CA VAL A 12 -7.86 -4.27 -3.46
C VAL A 12 -8.61 -2.97 -3.19
N SER A 13 -8.12 -2.14 -2.26
CA SER A 13 -8.81 -0.94 -1.82
C SER A 13 -7.88 0.06 -1.14
N ARG A 14 -8.41 1.26 -0.85
CA ARG A 14 -7.73 2.26 -0.01
C ARG A 14 -7.53 1.77 1.42
N LEU A 15 -8.51 1.05 1.99
CA LEU A 15 -8.41 0.55 3.36
C LEU A 15 -7.31 -0.50 3.50
N HIS A 16 -7.16 -1.37 2.51
CA HIS A 16 -6.04 -2.31 2.41
C HIS A 16 -4.68 -1.59 2.54
N VAL A 17 -4.46 -0.54 1.74
CA VAL A 17 -3.21 0.25 1.82
C VAL A 17 -3.07 0.93 3.18
N ALA A 18 -4.17 1.44 3.75
CA ALA A 18 -4.17 2.08 5.07
C ALA A 18 -3.70 1.14 6.18
N VAL A 19 -4.27 -0.07 6.23
CA VAL A 19 -3.96 -1.05 7.26
C VAL A 19 -2.52 -1.54 7.12
N ALA A 20 -2.08 -1.84 5.90
CA ALA A 20 -0.69 -2.22 5.62
C ALA A 20 0.30 -1.20 6.21
N LEU A 21 0.11 0.07 5.84
CA LEU A 21 0.99 1.16 6.27
C LEU A 21 0.89 1.46 7.77
N HIS A 22 -0.26 1.23 8.38
CA HIS A 22 -0.47 1.39 9.83
C HIS A 22 0.21 0.28 10.65
N GLY A 23 0.22 -0.96 10.17
CA GLY A 23 0.88 -2.09 10.87
C GLY A 23 2.41 -2.02 10.84
N GLY A 24 2.99 -1.57 9.71
CA GLY A 24 4.44 -1.47 9.54
C GLY A 24 5.09 -0.23 10.19
N SER A 25 4.30 0.81 10.47
CA SER A 25 4.79 2.02 11.12
C SER A 25 4.15 2.15 12.49
N GLY A 26 4.94 2.06 13.57
CA GLY A 26 4.50 2.38 14.94
C GLY A 26 4.08 3.85 15.13
N THR A 27 3.78 4.57 14.05
CA THR A 27 3.28 5.94 13.97
C THR A 27 2.24 5.99 12.86
N PRO A 28 1.00 6.42 13.12
CA PRO A 28 -0.07 6.42 12.11
C PRO A 28 0.33 7.25 10.89
N LEU A 29 0.41 6.63 9.72
CA LEU A 29 0.49 7.35 8.44
C LEU A 29 -0.92 7.84 8.09
N THR A 30 -1.14 9.15 8.23
CA THR A 30 -2.43 9.78 7.97
C THR A 30 -2.75 9.75 6.48
N LEU A 31 -3.75 8.96 6.10
CA LEU A 31 -4.36 8.98 4.76
C LEU A 31 -5.37 10.13 4.69
N GLU A 32 -4.89 11.35 4.52
CA GLU A 32 -5.75 12.51 4.32
C GLU A 32 -6.54 12.35 3.00
N ALA A 33 -7.84 12.03 3.12
CA ALA A 33 -8.82 12.57 2.20
C ALA A 33 -9.14 13.95 2.78
N GLY A 34 -8.89 15.01 1.99
CA GLY A 34 -8.85 16.38 2.51
C GLY A 34 -10.00 16.71 3.45
N GLU A 35 -9.64 16.97 4.71
CA GLU A 35 -10.16 17.98 5.64
C GLU A 35 -9.61 17.63 7.02
N GLY A 36 -8.70 18.48 7.50
CA GLY A 36 -7.91 18.20 8.69
C GLY A 36 -8.70 18.19 9.98
N THR A 37 -8.07 17.69 11.04
CA THR A 37 -7.89 18.29 12.38
C THR A 37 -7.19 17.23 13.24
N GLY A 38 -6.09 17.61 13.90
CA GLY A 38 -5.17 16.68 14.55
C GLY A 38 -5.69 16.01 15.82
N SER A 39 -4.95 14.99 16.28
CA SER A 39 -4.87 14.64 17.70
C SER A 39 -3.62 13.81 18.00
N SER A 40 -2.90 14.23 19.03
CA SER A 40 -1.70 13.59 19.58
C SER A 40 -2.06 12.47 20.56
N SER A 41 -1.32 11.37 20.54
CA SER A 41 -1.05 10.57 21.74
C SER A 41 0.26 9.79 21.58
N GLU A 42 1.18 10.07 22.50
CA GLU A 42 2.49 9.47 22.62
C GLU A 42 2.44 8.36 23.69
N VAL A 43 2.77 7.12 23.35
CA VAL A 43 3.45 6.21 24.28
C VAL A 43 4.31 5.20 23.49
N GLY A 44 5.63 5.24 23.71
CA GLY A 44 6.49 4.05 23.58
C GLY A 44 7.44 3.97 22.38
N ALA A 45 8.74 3.88 22.72
CA ALA A 45 9.89 3.51 21.88
C ALA A 45 10.44 4.58 20.92
N ALA A 46 11.57 5.17 21.33
CA ALA A 46 12.48 5.93 20.49
C ALA A 46 13.11 5.04 19.38
N LYS A 47 12.34 4.73 18.33
CA LYS A 47 12.91 4.48 17.01
C LYS A 47 13.12 5.84 16.36
N ARG A 48 14.34 6.13 15.89
CA ARG A 48 14.61 7.33 15.08
C ARG A 48 13.48 7.45 14.04
N LYS A 49 12.90 8.66 13.89
CA LYS A 49 11.97 9.01 12.81
C LYS A 49 12.70 8.86 11.46
N GLN A 50 12.98 7.63 11.04
CA GLN A 50 13.39 7.35 9.69
C GLN A 50 12.15 7.44 8.83
N THR A 51 12.24 8.25 7.79
CA THR A 51 11.23 8.27 6.73
C THR A 51 11.12 6.86 6.16
N PRO A 52 9.92 6.25 6.16
CA PRO A 52 9.70 4.94 5.56
C PRO A 52 10.24 4.94 4.13
N SER A 53 11.10 3.97 3.83
CA SER A 53 11.61 3.72 2.50
C SER A 53 10.55 3.04 1.65
N ALA A 54 10.73 3.03 0.33
CA ALA A 54 9.87 2.26 -0.57
C ALA A 54 9.82 0.77 -0.19
N ARG A 55 10.93 0.21 0.31
CA ARG A 55 11.00 -1.19 0.78
C ARG A 55 10.09 -1.43 1.97
N ASP A 56 9.98 -0.47 2.89
CA ASP A 56 9.10 -0.59 4.05
C ASP A 56 7.62 -0.63 3.63
N VAL A 57 7.26 0.10 2.57
CA VAL A 57 5.92 0.04 1.97
C VAL A 57 5.63 -1.33 1.35
N PHE A 58 6.57 -1.88 0.57
CA PHE A 58 6.40 -3.22 0.01
C PHE A 58 6.32 -4.30 1.10
N ALA A 59 7.14 -4.20 2.14
CA ALA A 59 7.09 -5.10 3.28
C ALA A 59 5.73 -5.01 4.02
N ALA A 60 5.24 -3.79 4.25
CA ALA A 60 3.94 -3.54 4.87
C ALA A 60 2.75 -4.12 4.09
N LEU A 61 2.84 -4.18 2.77
CA LEU A 61 1.83 -4.78 1.88
C LEU A 61 1.97 -6.30 1.75
N SER A 62 2.96 -6.91 2.40
CA SER A 62 3.22 -8.34 2.28
C SER A 62 2.71 -9.10 3.50
N HIS A 63 2.16 -10.29 3.24
CA HIS A 63 1.88 -11.28 4.28
C HIS A 63 3.05 -12.27 4.49
N THR A 64 4.19 -12.04 3.82
CA THR A 64 5.39 -12.89 3.88
C THR A 64 6.65 -12.08 4.18
N ARG A 65 7.63 -12.72 4.81
CA ARG A 65 8.94 -12.11 5.12
C ARG A 65 9.93 -12.11 3.95
N ASN A 66 9.57 -12.70 2.81
CA ASN A 66 10.45 -12.79 1.64
C ASN A 66 10.26 -11.56 0.74
N LEU A 67 10.99 -10.49 1.04
CA LEU A 67 10.87 -9.22 0.33
C LEU A 67 11.21 -9.32 -1.17
N ASP A 68 12.10 -10.23 -1.58
CA ASP A 68 12.44 -10.39 -3.00
C ASP A 68 11.23 -10.90 -3.79
N ARG A 69 10.52 -11.90 -3.26
CA ARG A 69 9.25 -12.39 -3.87
C ARG A 69 8.16 -11.33 -3.90
N VAL A 70 8.14 -10.46 -2.90
CA VAL A 70 7.18 -9.35 -2.82
C VAL A 70 7.48 -8.33 -3.90
N LEU A 71 8.74 -7.93 -4.05
CA LEU A 71 9.16 -7.00 -5.09
C LEU A 71 8.95 -7.58 -6.50
N GLU A 72 9.22 -8.87 -6.71
CA GLU A 72 8.97 -9.53 -8.00
C GLU A 72 7.49 -9.48 -8.42
N ARG A 73 6.56 -9.49 -7.46
CA ARG A 73 5.12 -9.52 -7.75
C ARG A 73 4.45 -8.15 -7.71
N LEU A 74 4.69 -7.37 -6.65
CA LEU A 74 4.05 -6.08 -6.42
C LEU A 74 4.68 -4.95 -7.23
N ALA A 75 5.94 -5.06 -7.65
CA ALA A 75 6.55 -4.04 -8.49
C ALA A 75 5.97 -4.07 -9.90
N CYS A 76 6.03 -2.92 -10.58
CA CYS A 76 5.53 -2.80 -11.95
C CYS A 76 6.30 -3.72 -12.89
N SER A 77 5.55 -4.37 -13.78
CA SER A 77 6.05 -5.17 -14.88
C SER A 77 5.78 -4.48 -16.21
N LYS A 78 6.23 -5.09 -17.31
CA LYS A 78 5.98 -4.56 -18.67
C LYS A 78 4.49 -4.54 -19.04
N THR A 79 3.65 -5.32 -18.35
CA THR A 79 2.21 -5.41 -18.60
C THR A 79 1.40 -4.50 -17.69
N THR A 80 2.04 -3.79 -16.75
CA THR A 80 1.35 -2.91 -15.80
C THR A 80 0.79 -1.69 -16.54
N THR A 81 -0.53 -1.52 -16.48
CA THR A 81 -1.25 -0.38 -17.09
C THR A 81 -1.69 0.66 -16.07
N SER A 82 -1.67 0.31 -14.78
CA SER A 82 -2.18 1.15 -13.70
C SER A 82 -1.32 0.93 -12.45
N VAL A 83 -0.96 2.02 -11.77
CA VAL A 83 -0.06 1.98 -10.63
C VAL A 83 -0.63 2.75 -9.45
N VAL A 84 -0.28 2.30 -8.25
CA VAL A 84 -0.48 3.04 -7.00
C VAL A 84 0.86 3.55 -6.54
N ILE A 85 0.95 4.85 -6.32
CA ILE A 85 2.19 5.50 -5.86
C ILE A 85 1.98 5.95 -4.42
N VAL A 86 2.79 5.40 -3.51
CA VAL A 86 2.82 5.80 -2.11
C VAL A 86 4.00 6.74 -1.89
N LEU A 87 3.70 7.95 -1.44
CA LEU A 87 4.68 8.99 -1.13
C LEU A 87 4.64 9.32 0.36
N TYR A 88 5.82 9.53 0.95
CA TYR A 88 5.90 9.96 2.36
C TYR A 88 5.51 11.43 2.55
N SER A 89 5.72 12.27 1.53
CA SER A 89 5.40 13.71 1.58
C SER A 89 4.60 14.13 0.36
N GLN A 90 3.48 14.83 0.61
CA GLN A 90 2.62 15.39 -0.42
C GLN A 90 3.34 16.46 -1.27
N GLN A 91 4.39 17.09 -0.74
CA GLN A 91 5.19 18.09 -1.47
C GLN A 91 5.82 17.55 -2.75
N HIS A 92 5.91 16.22 -2.90
CA HIS A 92 6.46 15.58 -4.10
C HIS A 92 5.39 15.09 -5.09
N ALA A 93 4.10 15.19 -4.75
CA ALA A 93 3.01 14.66 -5.59
C ALA A 93 3.00 15.30 -6.99
N ALA A 94 3.09 16.63 -7.07
CA ALA A 94 3.10 17.34 -8.35
C ALA A 94 4.29 16.93 -9.24
N THR A 95 5.46 16.73 -8.64
CA THR A 95 6.64 16.28 -9.37
C THR A 95 6.49 14.86 -9.89
N VAL A 96 5.92 13.95 -9.09
CA VAL A 96 5.69 12.56 -9.49
C VAL A 96 4.66 12.46 -10.62
N VAL A 97 3.58 13.23 -10.56
CA VAL A 97 2.60 13.31 -11.66
C VAL A 97 3.28 13.72 -12.97
N GLY A 98 4.28 14.61 -12.92
CA GLY A 98 5.06 14.99 -14.10
C GLY A 98 5.96 13.89 -14.67
N PHE A 99 6.29 12.84 -13.90
CA PHE A 99 7.11 11.72 -14.34
C PHE A 99 6.29 10.51 -14.83
N VAL A 100 5.00 10.45 -14.50
CA VAL A 100 4.13 9.34 -14.88
C VAL A 100 3.43 9.69 -16.19
N HIS A 101 3.68 8.88 -17.22
CA HIS A 101 2.94 8.96 -18.47
C HIS A 101 1.57 8.27 -18.31
N GLY A 102 0.56 9.02 -17.86
CA GLY A 102 -0.80 8.53 -17.68
C GLY A 102 -1.72 9.56 -17.04
N GLU A 103 -2.98 9.16 -16.84
CA GLU A 103 -4.00 9.99 -16.21
C GLU A 103 -4.12 9.65 -14.71
N PRO A 104 -4.14 10.64 -13.80
CA PRO A 104 -4.38 10.39 -12.39
C PRO A 104 -5.84 10.04 -12.14
N HIS A 105 -6.07 9.00 -11.34
CA HIS A 105 -7.41 8.56 -10.93
C HIS A 105 -7.60 8.67 -9.41
N ALA A 106 -8.85 8.80 -8.98
CA ALA A 106 -9.18 8.80 -7.56
C ALA A 106 -8.94 7.41 -6.94
N LEU A 107 -8.46 7.35 -5.68
CA LEU A 107 -8.26 6.07 -4.98
C LEU A 107 -9.56 5.28 -4.75
N THR A 108 -10.72 5.94 -4.84
CA THR A 108 -12.04 5.27 -4.81
C THR A 108 -12.27 4.34 -6.00
N ASP A 109 -11.53 4.53 -7.09
CA ASP A 109 -11.62 3.73 -8.31
C ASP A 109 -10.70 2.50 -8.32
N LEU A 110 -9.91 2.26 -7.26
CA LEU A 110 -8.93 1.16 -7.20
C LEU A 110 -9.48 -0.20 -7.60
N ARG A 111 -10.74 -0.49 -7.22
CA ARG A 111 -11.40 -1.75 -7.55
C ARG A 111 -11.53 -2.02 -9.05
N LYS A 112 -11.51 -0.97 -9.89
CA LYS A 112 -11.54 -1.11 -11.36
C LYS A 112 -10.22 -1.64 -11.93
N TYR A 113 -9.12 -1.43 -11.22
CA TYR A 113 -7.76 -1.79 -11.65
C TYR A 113 -7.23 -3.05 -10.95
N CYS A 114 -7.83 -3.43 -9.83
CA CYS A 114 -7.50 -4.65 -9.12
C CYS A 114 -7.83 -5.89 -9.97
N ASN A 115 -6.89 -6.83 -10.04
CA ASN A 115 -7.13 -8.17 -10.56
C ASN A 115 -7.34 -9.11 -9.37
N GLU A 116 -8.60 -9.45 -9.13
CA GLU A 116 -9.00 -10.28 -7.98
C GLU A 116 -8.30 -11.64 -7.96
N GLY A 117 -8.08 -12.29 -9.11
CA GLY A 117 -7.37 -13.58 -9.15
C GLY A 117 -5.91 -13.46 -8.71
N MET A 118 -5.21 -12.43 -9.20
CA MET A 118 -3.82 -12.18 -8.82
C MET A 118 -3.70 -11.75 -7.35
N ALA A 119 -4.62 -10.92 -6.87
CA ALA A 119 -4.66 -10.52 -5.46
C ALA A 119 -4.94 -11.72 -4.55
N ARG A 120 -5.91 -12.58 -4.90
CA ARG A 120 -6.21 -13.81 -4.15
C ARG A 120 -5.01 -14.73 -4.07
N GLU A 121 -4.34 -14.99 -5.19
CA GLU A 121 -3.13 -15.80 -5.23
C GLU A 121 -2.02 -15.17 -4.37
N PHE A 122 -1.80 -13.87 -4.51
CA PHE A 122 -0.75 -13.17 -3.78
C PHE A 122 -1.00 -13.18 -2.27
N TYR A 123 -2.23 -12.96 -1.80
CA TYR A 123 -2.55 -12.93 -0.36
C TYR A 123 -2.97 -14.29 0.21
N SER A 124 -2.90 -15.37 -0.58
CA SER A 124 -3.36 -16.71 -0.20
C SER A 124 -4.81 -16.74 0.30
N VAL A 125 -5.70 -16.04 -0.39
CA VAL A 125 -7.14 -15.98 -0.13
C VAL A 125 -7.84 -17.03 -0.99
N GLY A 126 -8.59 -17.93 -0.35
CA GLY A 126 -9.28 -19.02 -1.03
C GLY A 126 -10.60 -18.59 -1.69
N ASP A 127 -11.09 -19.38 -2.65
CA ASP A 127 -12.34 -19.09 -3.36
C ASP A 127 -13.58 -19.14 -2.44
N SER A 128 -13.48 -19.80 -1.28
CA SER A 128 -14.52 -19.82 -0.26
C SER A 128 -14.67 -18.49 0.49
N GLU A 129 -13.69 -17.60 0.42
CA GLU A 129 -13.72 -16.29 1.07
C GLU A 129 -14.39 -15.27 0.13
N SER A 130 -15.64 -14.92 0.43
CA SER A 130 -16.47 -14.07 -0.43
C SER A 130 -16.11 -12.59 -0.38
N ASP A 131 -15.49 -12.12 0.71
CA ASP A 131 -15.02 -10.75 0.86
C ASP A 131 -13.49 -10.69 0.80
N LEU A 132 -12.98 -10.38 -0.39
CA LEU A 132 -11.55 -10.26 -0.64
C LEU A 132 -10.88 -9.18 0.22
N GLU A 133 -11.54 -8.04 0.40
CA GLU A 133 -10.95 -6.92 1.14
C GLU A 133 -10.76 -7.29 2.61
N ALA A 134 -11.80 -7.84 3.23
CA ALA A 134 -11.74 -8.30 4.61
C ALA A 134 -10.69 -9.41 4.81
N ALA A 135 -10.61 -10.37 3.88
CA ALA A 135 -9.64 -11.44 3.94
C ALA A 135 -8.19 -10.92 3.86
N VAL A 136 -7.89 -10.04 2.90
CA VAL A 136 -6.56 -9.44 2.73
C VAL A 136 -6.16 -8.63 3.96
N ILE A 137 -7.06 -7.77 4.46
CA ILE A 137 -6.83 -6.98 5.67
C ILE A 137 -6.55 -7.89 6.87
N GLY A 138 -7.34 -8.97 7.03
CA GLY A 138 -7.14 -9.95 8.09
C GLY A 138 -5.77 -10.62 8.03
N ARG A 139 -5.29 -10.98 6.82
CA ARG A 139 -3.95 -11.55 6.65
C ARG A 139 -2.84 -10.57 7.02
N LEU A 140 -2.97 -9.30 6.62
CA LEU A 140 -2.00 -8.28 6.96
C LEU A 140 -1.99 -7.97 8.47
N ALA A 141 -3.15 -7.97 9.12
CA ALA A 141 -3.25 -7.73 10.56
C ALA A 141 -2.60 -8.83 11.43
N ILE A 142 -2.55 -10.07 10.93
CA ILE A 142 -1.95 -11.22 11.63
C ILE A 142 -0.47 -11.38 11.25
N SER A 143 -0.05 -10.83 10.10
CA SER A 143 1.31 -10.95 9.62
C SER A 143 2.24 -10.01 10.36
N ASP A 144 2.99 -10.53 11.33
CA ASP A 144 4.18 -9.86 11.88
C ASP A 144 5.29 -9.86 10.80
N ALA A 145 5.20 -8.91 9.88
CA ALA A 145 6.23 -8.58 8.90
C ALA A 145 7.47 -7.99 9.59
#